data_AF-A0A1H1YUQ4-F1
#
_entry.id   AF-A0A1H1YUQ4-F1
#
_cell.length_a   1.000
_cell.length_b   1.000
_cell.length_c   1.000
_cell.angle_alpha   90.00
_cell.angle_beta   90.00
_cell.angle_gamma   90.00
#
_symmetry.space_group_name_H-M   'P 1'
#
loop_
_entity.id
_entity.type
_entity.pdbx_description
1 polymer ?
#
loop_
_entity_poly.entity_id
_entity_poly.type
_entity_poly.pdbx_seq_one_letter_code
_entity_poly.pdbx_strand_id
1 'polypeptide(L)' 'MTMDLDNHGFLLFDDTLAVADLYNTGLISSGRPDVTSYHRVFALLAEHAVDIGPALDEYQNKYVDLLQRRTH' A
#
# COMPACT_ATOMS: atom_id res chain seq x y z
N MET A 1 -19.21 12.07 -10.44
CA MET A 1 -18.72 10.73 -10.82
C MET A 1 -17.81 10.28 -9.69
N THR A 2 -18.41 9.64 -8.69
CA THR A 2 -17.66 9.14 -7.53
C THR A 2 -16.96 7.88 -8.02
N MET A 3 -15.65 7.94 -8.15
CA MET A 3 -14.83 6.78 -8.43
C MET A 3 -14.82 5.98 -7.13
N ASP A 4 -15.70 4.99 -7.03
CA ASP A 4 -15.64 4.00 -5.96
C ASP A 4 -14.40 3.16 -6.26
N LEU A 5 -13.29 3.53 -5.63
CA LEU A 5 -12.11 2.70 -5.61
C LEU A 5 -12.50 1.53 -4.71
N ASP A 6 -12.78 0.36 -5.32
CA ASP A 6 -12.83 -0.96 -4.68
C ASP A 6 -11.48 -1.26 -4.00
N ASN A 7 -11.13 -0.48 -2.98
CA ASN A 7 -9.82 -0.50 -2.37
C ASN A 7 -9.88 -1.49 -1.20
N HIS A 8 -9.69 -2.76 -1.55
CA HIS A 8 -9.43 -3.80 -0.57
C HIS A 8 -8.06 -3.56 0.07
N GLY A 9 -8.06 -2.85 1.20
CA GLY A 9 -6.86 -2.49 1.92
C GLY A 9 -6.53 -3.53 2.99
N PHE A 10 -5.26 -3.90 3.10
CA PHE A 10 -4.78 -4.72 4.21
C PHE A 10 -3.62 -3.99 4.88
N LEU A 11 -3.66 -3.88 6.20
CA LEU A 11 -2.64 -3.27 7.03
C LEU A 11 -2.19 -4.27 8.08
N LEU A 12 -0.88 -4.43 8.21
CA LEU A 12 -0.27 -5.26 9.23
C LEU A 12 0.61 -4.36 10.11
N PHE A 13 0.24 -4.24 11.39
CA PHE A 13 0.99 -3.49 12.39
C PHE A 13 1.83 -4.47 13.22
N ASP A 14 3.08 -4.64 12.78
CA ASP A 14 4.05 -5.57 13.36
C ASP A 14 3.41 -6.95 13.60
N ASP A 15 3.76 -7.62 14.71
CA ASP A 15 3.24 -8.95 15.08
C ASP A 15 1.95 -8.87 15.92
N THR A 16 1.27 -7.71 15.96
CA THR A 16 0.23 -7.47 16.97
C THR A 16 -1.17 -7.26 16.42
N LEU A 17 -1.29 -6.78 15.18
CA LEU A 17 -2.58 -6.41 14.63
C LEU A 17 -2.62 -6.51 13.12
N ALA A 18 -3.59 -7.26 12.60
CA ALA A 18 -3.95 -7.25 11.19
C ALA A 18 -5.31 -6.58 11.02
N VAL A 19 -5.40 -5.64 10.08
CA VAL A 19 -6.63 -4.97 9.69
C VAL A 19 -6.88 -5.23 8.21
N ALA A 20 -8.03 -5.81 7.90
CA ALA A 20 -8.50 -6.03 6.53
C ALA A 20 -9.75 -5.18 6.30
N ASP A 21 -9.71 -4.32 5.29
CA ASP A 21 -10.87 -3.53 4.87
C ASP A 21 -11.56 -4.20 3.68
N LEU A 22 -12.74 -4.73 3.93
CA LEU A 22 -13.58 -5.43 2.95
C LEU A 22 -14.85 -4.61 2.72
N TYR A 23 -14.82 -3.76 1.69
CA TYR A 23 -15.92 -2.92 1.22
C TYR A 23 -16.45 -1.91 2.26
N ASN A 24 -17.25 -2.39 3.22
CA ASN A 24 -17.87 -1.60 4.29
C ASN A 24 -17.56 -2.19 5.68
N THR A 25 -16.74 -3.24 5.75
CA THR A 25 -16.49 -4.00 6.99
C THR A 25 -14.99 -4.09 7.22
N GLY A 26 -14.53 -3.46 8.30
CA GLY A 26 -13.19 -3.67 8.82
C GLY A 26 -13.14 -4.93 9.69
N LEU A 27 -12.29 -5.89 9.33
CA LEU A 27 -11.94 -7.02 10.17
C LEU A 27 -10.66 -6.70 10.93
N ILE A 28 -10.71 -6.76 12.25
CA ILE A 28 -9.54 -6.59 13.12
C ILE A 28 -9.21 -7.95 13.72
N SER A 29 -8.00 -8.45 13.50
CA SER A 29 -7.48 -9.61 14.22
C SER A 29 -6.22 -9.25 15.01
N SER A 30 -6.26 -9.58 16.30
CA SER A 30 -5.16 -9.44 17.26
C SER A 30 -4.69 -10.79 17.82
N GLY A 31 -5.22 -11.90 17.29
CA GLY A 31 -4.83 -13.24 17.69
C GLY A 31 -3.46 -13.61 17.10
N ARG A 32 -2.51 -14.03 17.94
CA ARG A 32 -1.17 -14.44 17.50
C ARG A 32 -1.15 -15.44 16.31
N PRO A 33 -2.03 -16.46 16.24
CA PRO A 33 -2.09 -17.38 15.10
C PRO A 33 -2.58 -16.70 13.81
N ASP A 34 -3.52 -15.78 13.93
CA ASP A 34 -4.11 -15.07 12.80
C ASP A 34 -3.11 -14.06 12.22
N VAL A 35 -2.45 -13.29 13.09
CA VAL A 35 -1.40 -12.34 12.69
C VAL A 35 -0.26 -13.08 11.99
N THR A 36 0.16 -14.24 12.51
CA THR A 36 1.17 -15.09 11.86
C THR A 36 0.76 -15.54 10.45
N SER A 37 -0.54 -15.80 10.24
CA SER A 37 -1.06 -16.19 8.93
C SER A 37 -1.01 -15.02 7.94
N TYR A 38 -1.34 -13.81 8.39
CA TYR A 38 -1.20 -12.59 7.58
C TYR A 38 0.27 -12.30 7.23
N HIS A 39 1.22 -12.49 8.15
CA HIS A 39 2.65 -12.36 7.83
C HIS A 39 3.10 -13.24 6.67
N ARG A 40 2.61 -14.49 6.59
CA ARG A 40 2.96 -15.41 5.50
C ARG A 40 2.44 -14.93 4.15
N VAL A 41 1.22 -14.41 4.13
CA VAL A 41 0.63 -13.84 2.91
C VAL A 41 1.41 -12.61 2.45
N PHE A 42 1.71 -11.69 3.37
CA PHE A 42 2.49 -10.49 3.05
C PHE A 42 3.91 -10.82 2.59
N ALA A 43 4.56 -11.82 3.20
CA ALA A 43 5.87 -12.29 2.75
C ALA A 43 5.83 -12.81 1.30
N LEU A 44 4.83 -13.63 0.96
CA LEU A 44 4.66 -14.15 -0.40
C LEU A 44 4.35 -13.03 -1.41
N LEU A 45 3.55 -12.03 -1.03
CA LEU A 45 3.31 -10.87 -1.88
C LEU A 45 4.58 -10.03 -2.08
N ALA A 46 5.39 -9.86 -1.03
CA ALA A 46 6.64 -9.12 -1.09
C ALA A 46 7.67 -9.77 -2.03
N GLU A 47 7.69 -11.10 -2.14
CA GLU A 47 8.54 -11.83 -3.10
C GLU A 47 8.24 -11.46 -4.57
N HIS A 48 7.03 -11.00 -4.85
CA HIS A 48 6.60 -10.57 -6.18
C HIS A 48 6.51 -9.04 -6.32
N ALA A 49 6.83 -8.30 -5.27
CA ALA A 49 6.79 -6.85 -5.30
C ALA A 49 7.91 -6.30 -6.20
N VAL A 50 7.58 -5.27 -6.96
CA VAL A 50 8.54 -4.53 -7.77
C VAL A 50 8.85 -3.22 -7.06
N ASP A 51 10.12 -2.84 -7.02
CA ASP A 51 10.53 -1.54 -6.49
C ASP A 51 9.97 -0.41 -7.36
N ILE A 52 9.09 0.39 -6.77
CA ILE A 52 8.48 1.55 -7.43
C ILE A 52 9.28 2.84 -7.24
N GLY A 53 10.32 2.84 -6.38
CA GLY A 53 11.16 4.00 -6.11
C GLY A 53 11.69 4.68 -7.38
N PRO A 54 12.29 3.93 -8.33
CA PRO A 54 12.77 4.50 -9.58
C PRO A 54 11.67 5.15 -10.44
N ALA A 55 10.46 4.59 -10.44
CA ALA A 55 9.34 5.18 -11.15
C ALA A 55 8.90 6.49 -10.47
N LEU A 56 8.84 6.51 -9.14
CA LEU A 56 8.54 7.72 -8.37
C LEU A 56 9.58 8.83 -8.60
N ASP A 57 10.87 8.47 -8.67
CA ASP A 57 11.95 9.41 -8.98
C ASP A 57 11.78 10.02 -10.38
N GLU A 58 11.40 9.20 -11.38
CA GLU A 58 11.10 9.69 -12.74
C GLU A 58 9.95 10.72 -12.72
N TYR A 59 8.87 10.42 -12.00
CA TYR A 59 7.74 11.35 -11.85
C TYR A 59 8.15 12.63 -11.12
N GLN A 60 8.93 12.53 -10.05
CA GLN A 60 9.43 13.68 -9.31
C GLN A 60 10.24 14.61 -10.23
N ASN A 61 11.15 14.05 -11.03
CA ASN A 61 11.97 14.83 -11.97
C ASN A 61 11.11 15.56 -13.01
N LYS A 62 10.07 14.92 -13.54
CA LYS A 62 9.11 15.57 -14.45
C LYS A 62 8.43 16.78 -13.81
N TYR A 63 8.06 16.69 -12.54
CA TYR A 63 7.46 17.82 -11.82
C TYR A 63 8.46 18.96 -11.60
N VAL A 64 9.70 18.65 -11.26
CA VAL A 64 10.77 19.65 -11.12
C VAL A 64 10.97 20.39 -12.45
N ASP A 65 11.06 19.67 -13.56
CA ASP A 65 11.21 20.26 -14.90
C ASP A 65 10.05 21.19 -15.25
N LEU A 66 8.81 20.78 -14.94
CA LEU A 66 7.62 21.60 -15.17
C LEU A 66 7.64 22.90 -14.35
N LEU A 67 8.08 22.84 -13.09
CA LEU A 67 8.19 24.02 -12.23
C LEU A 67 9.26 24.99 -12.76
N GLN A 68 10.40 24.47 -13.21
CA GLN A 68 11.48 25.29 -13.77
C GLN A 68 11.03 26.01 -15.05
N ARG A 69 10.30 25.32 -15.94
CA ARG A 69 9.77 25.90 -17.19
C ARG A 69 8.67 26.95 -16.97
N ARG A 70 7.99 26.93 -15.82
CA ARG A 70 6.92 27.90 -15.49
C ARG A 70 7.47 29.18 -14.85
N THR A 71 8.70 29.15 -14.35
CA THR A 71 9.33 30.27 -13.63
C THR A 71 10.17 31.17 -14.54
N HIS A 72 10.35 30.78 -15.81
CA HIS A 72 10.92 31.58 -16.90
C HIS A 72 9.84 32.01 -17.88
#